data_AF-A0A424I1B7-F1
#
_entry.id   AF-A0A424I1B7-F1
#
_cell.length_a   1.000
_cell.length_b   1.000
_cell.length_c   1.000
_cell.angle_alpha   90.00
_cell.angle_beta   90.00
_cell.angle_gamma   90.00
#
_symmetry.space_group_name_H-M   'P 1'
#
loop_
_entity.id
_entity.type
_entity.pdbx_description
1 polymer ?
#
loop_
_entity_poly.entity_id
_entity_poly.type
_entity_poly.pdbx_seq_one_letter_code
_entity_poly.pdbx_strand_id
1 'polypeptide(L)'
;MKILPLLSGILLSASPAFANEILYRECTIQVATKFTTETGETAKENTEDSDLFKIDLKNQEAVSASAPKDSMAFELDNRVIRIAPPKNTGNDDISFSDLTINLDPPGTLKLSAKGQFKTGGSAEVNYNGTCKSVDASTFNKAMVKD
;
A
#
# COMPACT_ATOMS: atom_id res chain seq x y z
N MET A 1 54.98 -31.45 2.66
CA MET A 1 53.79 -31.00 3.41
C MET A 1 53.00 -30.03 2.53
N LYS A 2 51.71 -30.30 2.34
CA LYS A 2 50.76 -29.50 1.56
C LYS A 2 50.29 -28.32 2.41
N ILE A 3 50.30 -27.11 1.87
CA ILE A 3 49.59 -25.96 2.45
C ILE A 3 48.76 -25.32 1.34
N LEU A 4 47.44 -25.38 1.52
CA LEU A 4 46.38 -24.80 0.71
C LEU A 4 45.28 -24.41 1.73
N PRO A 5 44.37 -23.49 1.42
CA PRO A 5 44.50 -22.04 1.42
C PRO A 5 43.71 -21.43 2.60
N LEU A 6 44.17 -20.31 3.20
CA LEU A 6 43.32 -19.55 4.14
C LEU A 6 42.67 -18.38 3.40
N LEU A 7 41.37 -18.59 3.14
CA LEU A 7 40.29 -17.70 3.59
C LEU A 7 40.58 -16.19 3.53
N SER A 8 40.07 -15.55 2.49
CA SER A 8 39.61 -14.17 2.56
C SER A 8 38.37 -14.02 1.67
N GLY A 9 37.30 -14.71 2.06
CA GLY A 9 35.97 -14.35 1.61
C GLY A 9 35.63 -13.00 2.21
N ILE A 10 35.88 -11.94 1.46
CA ILE A 10 35.33 -10.61 1.74
C ILE A 10 33.81 -10.78 1.60
N LEU A 11 33.16 -11.10 2.71
CA LEU A 11 31.73 -10.90 2.86
C LEU A 11 31.52 -9.38 2.80
N LEU A 12 31.35 -8.88 1.58
CA LEU A 12 30.65 -7.62 1.31
C LEU A 12 29.23 -7.80 1.86
N SER A 13 29.11 -7.70 3.18
CA SER A 13 27.87 -7.36 3.84
C SER A 13 27.55 -5.93 3.45
N ALA A 14 27.08 -5.78 2.20
CA ALA A 14 26.29 -4.64 1.81
C ALA A 14 25.00 -4.75 2.63
N SER A 15 25.05 -4.33 3.89
CA SER A 15 23.86 -3.96 4.64
C SER A 15 23.10 -3.00 3.73
N PRO A 16 21.87 -3.33 3.27
CA PRO A 16 21.13 -2.41 2.45
C PRO A 16 20.91 -1.14 3.27
N ALA A 17 21.57 -0.07 2.87
CA ALA A 17 21.45 1.23 3.51
C ALA A 17 20.08 1.82 3.14
N PHE A 18 19.03 1.36 3.81
CA PHE A 18 17.63 1.82 3.68
C PHE A 18 17.43 3.30 4.04
N ALA A 19 18.48 4.06 4.33
CA ALA A 19 18.39 5.33 5.04
C ALA A 19 17.98 6.54 4.17
N ASN A 20 17.91 6.43 2.84
CA ASN A 20 17.55 7.56 1.96
C ASN A 20 16.78 7.13 0.68
N GLU A 21 16.10 5.98 0.69
CA GLU A 21 15.51 5.43 -0.54
C GLU A 21 14.09 5.98 -0.76
N ILE A 22 13.90 6.70 -1.87
CA ILE A 22 12.57 6.96 -2.41
C ILE A 22 12.22 5.77 -3.30
N LEU A 23 11.12 5.09 -2.97
CA LEU A 23 10.59 3.99 -3.75
C LEU A 23 9.42 4.48 -4.61
N TYR A 24 9.33 3.94 -5.81
CA TYR A 24 8.14 4.08 -6.65
C TYR A 24 7.54 2.70 -6.88
N ARG A 25 6.23 2.59 -6.70
CA ARG A 25 5.47 1.34 -6.80
C ARG A 25 4.25 1.55 -7.66
N GLU A 26 4.01 0.64 -8.59
CA GLU A 26 2.72 0.50 -9.27
C GLU A 26 2.00 -0.68 -8.65
N CYS A 27 0.79 -0.46 -8.17
CA CYS A 27 -0.06 -1.48 -7.57
C CYS A 27 -1.28 -1.71 -8.45
N THR A 28 -1.47 -2.94 -8.92
CA THR A 28 -2.74 -3.38 -9.52
C THR A 28 -3.63 -3.86 -8.38
N ILE A 29 -4.82 -3.29 -8.26
CA ILE A 29 -5.69 -3.41 -7.09
C ILE A 29 -7.02 -4.02 -7.51
N GLN A 30 -7.37 -5.14 -6.88
CA GLN A 30 -8.70 -5.73 -6.98
C GLN A 30 -9.56 -5.19 -5.85
N VAL A 31 -10.70 -4.61 -6.20
CA VAL A 31 -11.67 -4.05 -5.25
C VAL A 31 -12.87 -4.99 -5.21
N ALA A 32 -13.06 -5.66 -4.08
CA ALA A 32 -14.22 -6.51 -3.84
C ALA A 32 -15.19 -5.79 -2.91
N THR A 33 -16.37 -5.48 -3.42
CA THR A 33 -17.42 -4.77 -2.70
C THR A 33 -18.59 -5.69 -2.41
N LYS A 34 -19.10 -5.65 -1.18
CA LYS A 34 -20.32 -6.32 -0.75
C LYS A 34 -21.27 -5.30 -0.15
N PHE A 35 -22.43 -5.15 -0.75
CA PHE A 35 -23.55 -4.38 -0.21
C PHE A 35 -24.57 -5.33 0.41
N THR A 36 -25.12 -4.96 1.56
CA THR A 36 -26.24 -5.65 2.21
C THR A 36 -27.31 -4.62 2.51
N THR A 37 -28.52 -4.80 1.99
CA THR A 37 -29.66 -3.89 2.25
C THR A 37 -30.22 -4.09 3.66
N GLU A 38 -31.14 -3.22 4.08
CA GLU A 38 -31.88 -3.38 5.33
C GLU A 38 -32.71 -4.68 5.38
N THR A 39 -33.15 -5.20 4.22
CA THR A 39 -33.89 -6.46 4.09
C THR A 39 -32.99 -7.69 4.14
N GLY A 40 -31.67 -7.50 4.20
CA GLY A 40 -30.67 -8.57 4.21
C GLY A 40 -30.28 -9.09 2.83
N GLU A 41 -30.79 -8.50 1.75
CA GLU A 41 -30.37 -8.83 0.39
C GLU A 41 -28.94 -8.37 0.15
N THR A 42 -28.14 -9.21 -0.51
CA THR A 42 -26.72 -8.91 -0.74
C THR A 42 -26.39 -8.80 -2.22
N ALA A 43 -25.69 -7.74 -2.59
CA ALA A 43 -25.04 -7.58 -3.90
C ALA A 43 -23.52 -7.60 -3.74
N LYS A 44 -22.82 -8.18 -4.72
CA LYS A 44 -21.37 -8.22 -4.77
C LYS A 44 -20.89 -7.67 -6.10
N GLU A 45 -19.83 -6.88 -6.05
CA GLU A 45 -19.17 -6.31 -7.22
C GLU A 45 -17.67 -6.49 -7.08
N ASN A 46 -16.99 -6.76 -8.19
CA ASN A 46 -15.54 -6.77 -8.24
C ASN A 46 -15.08 -5.86 -9.37
N THR A 47 -14.17 -4.96 -9.08
CA THR A 47 -13.52 -4.11 -10.07
C THR A 47 -12.01 -4.22 -9.95
N GLU A 48 -11.31 -3.85 -11.02
CA GLU A 48 -9.85 -3.75 -11.03
C GLU A 48 -9.49 -2.29 -11.27
N ASP A 49 -8.49 -1.82 -10.53
CA ASP A 49 -7.95 -0.48 -10.61
C ASP A 49 -6.41 -0.54 -10.52
N SER A 50 -5.74 0.58 -10.73
CA SER A 50 -4.33 0.70 -10.45
C SER A 50 -3.98 2.06 -9.84
N ASP A 51 -2.97 2.04 -8.98
CA ASP A 51 -2.43 3.26 -8.38
C ASP A 51 -0.89 3.23 -8.36
N LEU A 52 -0.29 4.41 -8.41
CA LEU A 52 1.13 4.63 -8.35
C LEU A 52 1.47 5.34 -7.04
N PHE A 53 2.37 4.74 -6.26
CA PHE A 53 2.83 5.31 -5.00
C PHE A 53 4.27 5.78 -5.13
N LYS A 54 4.53 7.01 -4.69
CA LYS A 54 5.86 7.49 -4.31
C LYS A 54 5.98 7.37 -2.80
N ILE A 55 6.99 6.64 -2.33
CA ILE A 55 7.19 6.32 -0.92
C ILE A 55 8.57 6.85 -0.51
N ASP A 56 8.59 7.80 0.41
CA ASP A 56 9.79 8.35 1.00
C ASP A 56 10.06 7.64 2.33
N LEU A 57 10.97 6.66 2.33
CA LEU A 57 11.31 5.89 3.54
C LEU A 57 12.00 6.73 4.61
N LYS A 58 12.65 7.84 4.23
CA LYS A 58 13.36 8.72 5.14
C LYS A 58 12.40 9.59 5.93
N ASN A 59 11.44 10.19 5.22
CA ASN A 59 10.44 11.06 5.83
C ASN A 59 9.21 10.28 6.35
N GLN A 60 9.13 8.98 6.05
CA GLN A 60 7.99 8.12 6.38
C GLN A 60 6.67 8.65 5.84
N GLU A 61 6.71 9.09 4.58
CA GLU A 61 5.57 9.66 3.86
C GLU A 61 5.36 8.98 2.52
N ALA A 62 4.11 8.76 2.14
CA ALA A 62 3.72 8.22 0.86
C ALA A 62 2.72 9.14 0.15
N VAL A 63 2.83 9.24 -1.18
CA VAL A 63 1.91 9.98 -2.04
C VAL A 63 1.37 9.04 -3.09
N SER A 64 0.05 9.01 -3.25
CA SER A 64 -0.66 8.33 -4.33
C SER A 64 -0.78 9.27 -5.53
N ALA A 65 -0.60 8.75 -6.75
CA ALA A 65 -0.83 9.52 -7.96
C ALA A 65 -2.31 9.88 -8.13
N SER A 66 -3.23 9.03 -7.64
CA SER A 66 -4.68 9.28 -7.64
C SER A 66 -5.11 10.31 -6.58
N ALA A 67 -4.28 10.59 -5.58
CA ALA A 67 -4.51 11.60 -4.55
C ALA A 67 -3.23 12.46 -4.32
N PRO A 68 -2.78 13.21 -5.33
CA PRO A 68 -1.43 13.81 -5.34
C PRO A 68 -1.22 14.94 -4.32
N LYS A 69 -2.32 15.48 -3.78
CA LYS A 69 -2.30 16.55 -2.77
C LYS A 69 -2.22 16.02 -1.34
N ASP A 70 -2.44 14.72 -1.15
CA ASP A 70 -2.52 14.09 0.16
C ASP A 70 -1.23 13.29 0.42
N SER A 71 -0.38 13.82 1.30
CA SER A 71 0.73 13.04 1.86
C SER A 71 0.21 12.19 3.01
N MET A 72 0.53 10.91 2.97
CA MET A 72 0.13 9.92 3.97
C MET A 72 1.35 9.56 4.81
N ALA A 73 1.34 9.94 6.08
CA ALA A 73 2.32 9.45 7.05
C ALA A 73 2.14 7.94 7.26
N PHE A 74 3.24 7.22 7.46
CA PHE A 74 3.21 5.78 7.69
C PHE A 74 4.18 5.31 8.76
N GLU A 75 3.91 4.13 9.28
CA GLU A 75 4.86 3.36 10.09
C GLU A 75 5.51 2.27 9.22
N LEU A 76 6.82 2.05 9.37
CA LEU A 76 7.55 0.98 8.69
C LEU A 76 8.02 -0.04 9.71
N ASP A 77 7.58 -1.29 9.53
CA ASP A 77 8.02 -2.41 10.34
C ASP A 77 8.15 -3.66 9.46
N ASN A 78 9.29 -4.34 9.55
CA ASN A 78 9.59 -5.57 8.79
C ASN A 78 9.24 -5.47 7.29
N ARG A 79 9.64 -4.36 6.64
CA ARG A 79 9.35 -4.08 5.22
C ARG A 79 7.86 -3.94 4.87
N VAL A 80 7.00 -3.79 5.86
CA VAL A 80 5.59 -3.47 5.70
C VAL A 80 5.35 -2.03 6.11
N ILE A 81 4.83 -1.26 5.17
CA ILE A 81 4.33 0.10 5.39
C ILE A 81 2.90 -0.01 5.91
N ARG A 82 2.58 0.74 6.96
CA ARG A 82 1.24 0.84 7.54
C ARG A 82 0.81 2.31 7.57
N ILE A 83 -0.24 2.64 6.84
CA ILE A 83 -0.87 3.97 6.82
C ILE A 83 -2.18 3.84 7.59
N ALA A 84 -2.24 4.48 8.76
CA ALA A 84 -3.46 4.50 9.57
C ALA A 84 -4.54 5.34 8.86
N PRO A 85 -5.82 4.97 8.98
CA PRO A 85 -6.89 5.76 8.41
C PRO A 85 -7.00 7.14 9.11
N PRO A 86 -7.57 8.15 8.44
CA PRO A 86 -7.79 9.47 9.04
C PRO A 86 -8.62 9.35 10.32
N LYS A 87 -8.13 9.92 11.44
CA LYS A 87 -8.75 9.78 12.77
C LYS A 87 -10.13 10.46 12.93
N ASN A 88 -10.58 11.23 11.94
CA ASN A 88 -11.84 11.97 11.96
C ASN A 88 -12.54 11.89 10.60
N THR A 89 -13.16 10.75 10.28
CA THR A 89 -14.05 10.66 9.11
C THR A 89 -15.40 11.34 9.35
N GLY A 90 -15.66 11.83 10.58
CA GLY A 90 -16.91 12.50 10.97
C GLY A 90 -18.14 11.59 10.92
N ASN A 91 -17.92 10.29 10.68
CA ASN A 91 -18.96 9.31 10.46
C ASN A 91 -18.55 8.04 11.22
N ASP A 92 -18.97 7.96 12.48
CA ASP A 92 -18.68 6.84 13.40
C ASP A 92 -19.16 5.48 12.85
N ASP A 93 -20.01 5.51 11.82
CA ASP A 93 -20.56 4.34 11.14
C ASP A 93 -19.60 3.71 10.12
N ILE A 94 -18.42 4.30 9.86
CA ILE A 94 -17.42 3.77 8.91
C ILE A 94 -16.11 3.45 9.62
N SER A 95 -15.74 2.17 9.59
CA SER A 95 -14.44 1.67 10.06
C SER A 95 -13.53 1.34 8.88
N PHE A 96 -12.27 1.76 8.98
CA PHE A 96 -11.20 1.40 8.04
C PHE A 96 -10.14 0.58 8.77
N SER A 97 -9.58 -0.43 8.09
CA SER A 97 -8.28 -0.98 8.49
C SER A 97 -7.17 -0.01 8.10
N ASP A 98 -5.96 -0.26 8.59
CA ASP A 98 -4.77 0.35 8.01
C ASP A 98 -4.65 -0.07 6.54
N LEU A 99 -4.17 0.86 5.71
CA LEU A 99 -3.61 0.53 4.41
C LEU A 99 -2.22 -0.05 4.64
N THR A 100 -1.99 -1.27 4.16
CA THR A 100 -0.70 -1.96 4.28
C THR A 100 -0.08 -2.18 2.91
N ILE A 101 1.22 -1.89 2.79
CA ILE A 101 2.01 -2.16 1.58
C ILE A 101 3.27 -2.94 1.97
N ASN A 102 3.36 -4.21 1.56
CA ASN A 102 4.58 -5.00 1.69
C ASN A 102 5.55 -4.64 0.56
N LEU A 103 6.80 -4.32 0.91
CA LEU A 103 7.85 -3.93 -0.02
C LEU A 103 8.63 -5.11 -0.62
N ASP A 104 8.48 -6.33 -0.08
CA ASP A 104 9.09 -7.55 -0.63
C ASP A 104 8.47 -7.91 -1.97
N PRO A 105 9.26 -8.17 -3.03
CA PRO A 105 8.72 -8.48 -4.34
C PRO A 105 8.16 -9.92 -4.43
N PRO A 106 7.00 -10.13 -5.06
CA PRO A 106 6.05 -9.10 -5.47
C PRO A 106 5.39 -8.46 -4.24
N GLY A 107 5.38 -7.13 -4.20
CA GLY A 107 4.78 -6.38 -3.10
C GLY A 107 3.28 -6.66 -3.03
N THR A 108 2.68 -6.46 -1.86
CA THR A 108 1.23 -6.63 -1.70
C THR A 108 0.62 -5.40 -1.06
N LEU A 109 -0.56 -5.01 -1.53
CA LEU A 109 -1.36 -3.93 -0.97
C LEU A 109 -2.63 -4.51 -0.37
N LYS A 110 -2.99 -4.10 0.85
CA LYS A 110 -4.27 -4.47 1.46
C LYS A 110 -4.89 -3.31 2.21
N LEU A 111 -6.20 -3.15 2.05
CA LEU A 111 -7.03 -2.22 2.81
C LEU A 111 -8.45 -2.80 2.87
N SER A 112 -9.11 -2.67 4.01
CA SER A 112 -10.51 -3.04 4.17
C SER A 112 -11.27 -1.87 4.78
N ALA A 113 -12.48 -1.64 4.31
CA ALA A 113 -13.41 -0.66 4.85
C ALA A 113 -14.76 -1.31 5.06
N LYS A 114 -15.45 -0.92 6.13
CA LYS A 114 -16.82 -1.36 6.40
C LYS A 114 -17.62 -0.18 6.93
N GLY A 115 -18.83 0.00 6.39
CA GLY A 115 -19.75 1.04 6.79
C GLY A 115 -21.15 0.52 7.06
N GLN A 116 -21.88 1.17 7.96
CA GLN A 116 -23.33 1.02 8.09
C GLN A 116 -24.05 2.26 7.57
N PHE A 117 -25.18 2.06 6.89
CA PHE A 117 -26.00 3.17 6.41
C PHE A 117 -27.04 3.54 7.46
N LYS A 118 -27.30 4.84 7.65
CA LYS A 118 -28.33 5.34 8.59
C LYS A 118 -29.73 4.82 8.28
N THR A 119 -30.01 4.52 7.01
CA THR A 119 -31.26 3.93 6.52
C THR A 119 -31.35 2.42 6.73
N GLY A 120 -30.37 1.80 7.40
CA GLY A 120 -30.24 0.35 7.48
C GLY A 120 -29.42 -0.23 6.33
N GLY A 121 -28.80 -1.39 6.58
CA GLY A 121 -27.86 -2.04 5.67
C GLY A 121 -26.39 -1.70 5.92
N SER A 122 -25.49 -2.31 5.15
CA SER A 122 -24.05 -2.15 5.29
C SER A 122 -23.31 -2.31 3.96
N ALA A 123 -22.15 -1.68 3.86
CA ALA A 123 -21.17 -1.92 2.80
C ALA A 123 -19.86 -2.44 3.39
N GLU A 124 -19.23 -3.38 2.70
CA GLU A 124 -17.87 -3.82 2.97
C GLU A 124 -17.08 -3.74 1.68
N VAL A 125 -15.90 -3.14 1.73
CA VAL A 125 -15.00 -2.98 0.59
C VAL A 125 -13.64 -3.53 0.99
N ASN A 126 -13.10 -4.42 0.16
CA ASN A 126 -11.79 -5.03 0.38
C ASN A 126 -10.91 -4.77 -0.85
N TYR A 127 -9.80 -4.10 -0.62
CA TYR A 127 -8.75 -3.85 -1.60
C TYR A 127 -7.65 -4.88 -1.39
N ASN A 128 -7.33 -5.63 -2.44
CA ASN A 128 -6.17 -6.53 -2.47
C ASN A 128 -5.39 -6.27 -3.74
N GLY A 129 -4.11 -5.95 -3.61
CA GLY A 129 -3.29 -5.59 -4.75
C GLY A 129 -1.92 -6.25 -4.75
N THR A 130 -1.34 -6.31 -5.94
CA THR A 130 0.06 -6.70 -6.14
C THR A 130 0.82 -5.48 -6.62
N CYS A 131 1.96 -5.21 -6.01
CA CYS A 131 2.79 -4.05 -6.29
C CYS A 131 4.13 -4.46 -6.90
N LYS A 132 4.56 -3.73 -7.91
CA LYS A 132 5.89 -3.88 -8.53
C LYS A 132 6.65 -2.56 -8.48
N SER A 133 7.97 -2.65 -8.46
CA SER A 133 8.83 -1.49 -8.60
C SER A 133 8.68 -0.87 -9.99
N VAL A 134 8.62 0.46 -10.03
CA VAL A 134 8.64 1.24 -11.28
C VAL A 134 9.61 2.40 -11.15
N ASP A 135 9.90 3.06 -12.26
CA ASP A 135 10.80 4.21 -12.28
C ASP A 135 10.08 5.49 -11.87
N ALA A 136 10.84 6.46 -11.34
CA ALA A 136 10.32 7.80 -11.03
C ALA A 136 9.60 8.46 -12.23
N SER A 137 10.05 8.17 -13.45
CA SER A 137 9.45 8.72 -14.67
C SER A 137 8.01 8.25 -14.90
N THR A 138 7.67 7.02 -14.48
CA THR A 138 6.30 6.49 -14.58
C THR A 138 5.37 7.27 -13.66
N PHE A 139 5.77 7.48 -12.41
CA PHE A 139 5.02 8.28 -11.45
C PHE A 139 4.85 9.73 -11.92
N ASN A 140 5.95 10.39 -12.32
CA ASN A 140 5.90 11.78 -12.76
C ASN A 140 5.01 12.00 -14.00
N LYS A 141 4.93 11.02 -14.90
CA LYS A 141 4.01 11.08 -16.05
C LYS A 141 2.54 10.99 -15.63
N ALA A 142 2.22 10.24 -14.58
CA ALA A 142 0.87 10.15 -14.05
C ALA A 142 0.45 11.49 -13.42
N MET A 143 1.35 12.14 -12.68
CA MET A 143 1.11 13.43 -12.01
C MET A 143 0.84 14.63 -12.95
N VAL A 144 1.12 14.51 -14.25
CA VAL A 144 0.93 15.60 -15.24
C VAL A 144 -0.42 15.49 -15.96
N LYS A 145 -1.13 14.38 -15.80
CA LYS A 145 -2.39 14.12 -16.51
C LYS A 145 -3.65 14.58 -15.76
N ASP A 146 -3.51 15.07 -14.53
CA ASP A 146 -4.55 15.76 -13.75
C ASP A 146 -4.32 17.27 -13.72
#